data_AF-A0A7J2YX35-F1
#
_entry.id   AF-A0A7J2YX35-F1
#
_cell.length_a   1.000
_cell.length_b   1.000
_cell.length_c   1.000
_cell.angle_alpha   90.00
_cell.angle_beta   90.00
_cell.angle_gamma   90.00
#
_symmetry.space_group_name_H-M   'P 1'
#
loop_
_entity.id
_entity.type
_entity.pdbx_description
1 polymer ?
#
loop_
_entity_poly.entity_id
_entity_poly.type
_entity_poly.pdbx_seq_one_letter_code
_entity_poly.pdbx_strand_id
1 'polypeptide(L)'
;MQQTVTKIAQRIQSLPLVVKLLAEGLTLSILMVALKAWFDGQLNGFMLYMPPIGLVIYAVLMFLVEPIALGAVNIALINVLFGTRGWQVNFWLNGIFLLLVFTTVNVVMETAGSLSFTYIAVIDIVALSFPFGCLGRFSNGGWKKPIN
;
A
#
# COMPACT_ATOMS: atom_id res chain seq x y z
N MET A 1 -3.50 -12.41 -28.62
CA MET A 1 -2.99 -11.81 -27.36
C MET A 1 -4.13 -11.19 -26.52
N GLN A 2 -5.01 -10.38 -27.11
CA GLN A 2 -6.15 -9.76 -26.40
C GLN A 2 -7.13 -10.77 -25.75
N GLN A 3 -7.44 -11.90 -26.40
CA GLN A 3 -8.35 -12.93 -25.86
C GLN A 3 -7.80 -13.66 -24.63
N THR A 4 -6.47 -13.75 -24.47
CA THR A 4 -5.85 -14.45 -23.33
C THR A 4 -5.89 -13.58 -22.08
N VAL A 5 -5.66 -12.27 -22.24
CA VAL A 5 -5.69 -11.28 -21.16
C VAL A 5 -7.10 -11.15 -20.56
N THR A 6 -8.13 -11.17 -21.40
CA THR A 6 -9.53 -11.14 -20.93
C THR A 6 -9.92 -12.40 -20.16
N LYS A 7 -9.47 -13.59 -20.57
CA LYS A 7 -9.72 -14.83 -19.83
C LYS A 7 -9.07 -14.84 -18.44
N ILE A 8 -7.84 -14.32 -18.32
CA ILE A 8 -7.13 -14.24 -17.04
C ILE A 8 -7.84 -13.25 -16.10
N ALA A 9 -8.20 -12.06 -16.60
CA ALA A 9 -8.93 -11.06 -15.82
C ALA A 9 -10.28 -11.59 -15.31
N GLN A 10 -11.03 -12.30 -16.16
CA GLN A 10 -12.29 -12.94 -15.74
C GLN A 10 -12.08 -14.00 -14.66
N ARG A 11 -11.01 -14.80 -14.76
CA ARG A 11 -10.70 -15.81 -13.74
C ARG A 11 -10.33 -15.17 -12.40
N ILE A 12 -9.56 -14.09 -12.40
CA ILE A 12 -9.21 -13.33 -11.20
C ILE A 12 -10.47 -12.70 -10.58
N GLN A 13 -11.35 -12.17 -11.41
CA GLN A 13 -12.64 -11.62 -10.96
C GLN A 13 -13.61 -12.68 -10.44
N SER A 14 -13.44 -13.96 -10.79
CA SER A 14 -14.26 -15.04 -10.21
C SER A 14 -13.79 -15.52 -8.83
N LEU A 15 -12.66 -14.99 -8.32
CA LEU A 15 -12.13 -15.40 -7.02
C LEU A 15 -13.04 -14.97 -5.85
N PRO A 16 -13.03 -15.72 -4.73
CA PRO A 16 -13.75 -15.33 -3.52
C PRO A 16 -13.28 -13.95 -3.02
N LEU A 17 -14.20 -13.19 -2.45
CA LEU A 17 -13.91 -11.85 -1.95
C LEU A 17 -12.70 -11.81 -1.00
N VAL A 18 -12.65 -12.76 -0.07
CA VAL A 18 -11.58 -12.86 0.93
C VAL A 18 -10.21 -13.02 0.25
N VAL A 19 -10.15 -13.81 -0.83
CA VAL A 19 -8.91 -14.03 -1.59
C VAL A 19 -8.49 -12.75 -2.32
N LYS A 20 -9.44 -12.00 -2.89
CA LYS A 20 -9.16 -10.71 -3.53
C LYS A 20 -8.63 -9.68 -2.53
N LEU A 21 -9.27 -9.57 -1.36
CA LEU A 21 -8.84 -8.65 -0.30
C LEU A 21 -7.46 -9.03 0.24
N LEU A 22 -7.19 -10.32 0.44
CA LEU A 22 -5.87 -10.80 0.84
C LEU A 22 -4.81 -10.48 -0.24
N ALA A 23 -5.12 -10.69 -1.51
CA ALA A 23 -4.18 -10.39 -2.60
C ALA A 23 -3.88 -8.89 -2.73
N GLU A 24 -4.92 -8.04 -2.62
CA GLU A 24 -4.78 -6.59 -2.59
C GLU A 24 -3.90 -6.15 -1.43
N GLY A 25 -4.25 -6.55 -0.22
CA GLY A 25 -3.57 -6.13 0.98
C GLY A 25 -2.17 -6.71 1.15
N LEU A 26 -1.91 -7.93 0.67
CA LEU A 26 -0.56 -8.50 0.61
C LEU A 26 0.33 -7.69 -0.33
N THR A 27 -0.19 -7.34 -1.50
CA THR A 27 0.56 -6.53 -2.48
C THR A 27 0.86 -5.15 -1.92
N LEU A 28 -0.12 -4.51 -1.28
CA LEU A 28 0.07 -3.20 -0.63
C LEU A 28 1.08 -3.29 0.52
N SER A 29 0.99 -4.30 1.37
CA SER A 29 1.89 -4.46 2.53
C SER A 29 3.34 -4.71 2.09
N ILE A 30 3.55 -5.58 1.10
CA ILE A 30 4.89 -5.82 0.52
C ILE A 30 5.45 -4.52 -0.08
N LEU A 31 4.63 -3.77 -0.82
CA LEU A 31 5.06 -2.51 -1.42
C LEU A 31 5.45 -1.48 -0.36
N MET A 32 4.64 -1.31 0.70
CA MET A 32 4.93 -0.37 1.79
C MET A 32 6.21 -0.76 2.55
N VAL A 33 6.40 -2.04 2.86
CA VAL A 33 7.63 -2.54 3.49
C VAL A 33 8.85 -2.27 2.60
N ALA A 34 8.75 -2.54 1.29
CA ALA A 34 9.84 -2.31 0.34
C ALA A 34 10.19 -0.82 0.21
N LEU A 35 9.17 0.05 0.12
CA LEU A 35 9.35 1.49 0.05
C LEU A 35 9.97 2.04 1.34
N LYS A 36 9.49 1.62 2.52
CA LYS A 36 10.08 2.00 3.81
C LYS A 36 11.54 1.58 3.92
N ALA A 37 11.87 0.32 3.59
CA ALA A 37 13.25 -0.15 3.60
C ALA A 37 14.16 0.66 2.66
N TRP A 38 13.65 1.01 1.48
CA TRP A 38 14.36 1.87 0.54
C TRP A 38 14.58 3.28 1.12
N PHE A 39 13.53 3.92 1.63
CA PHE A 39 13.61 5.27 2.18
C PHE A 39 14.49 5.37 3.42
N ASP A 40 14.46 4.38 4.31
CA ASP A 40 15.33 4.32 5.48
C ASP A 40 16.80 4.20 5.05
N GLY A 41 17.10 3.43 3.99
CA GLY A 41 18.42 3.38 3.37
C GLY A 41 18.87 4.72 2.78
N GLN A 42 17.98 5.42 2.08
CA GLN A 42 18.26 6.75 1.54
C GLN A 42 18.45 7.80 2.64
N LEU A 43 17.60 7.81 3.68
CA LEU A 43 17.72 8.72 4.82
C LEU A 43 19.09 8.58 5.49
N ASN A 44 19.50 7.36 5.78
CA ASN A 44 20.81 7.10 6.40
C ASN A 44 21.97 7.60 5.52
N GLY A 45 21.85 7.44 4.20
CA GLY A 45 22.81 7.98 3.24
C GLY A 45 22.82 9.51 3.21
N PHE A 46 21.67 10.16 3.07
CA PHE A 46 21.58 11.61 2.94
C PHE A 46 21.91 12.36 4.23
N MET A 47 21.52 11.81 5.39
CA MET A 47 21.83 12.39 6.70
C MET A 47 23.34 12.41 7.00
N LEU A 48 24.10 11.48 6.42
CA LEU A 48 25.55 11.43 6.58
C LEU A 48 26.26 12.58 5.84
N TYR A 49 25.72 13.02 4.69
CA TYR A 49 26.41 13.98 3.82
C TYR A 49 25.80 15.39 3.86
N MET A 50 24.47 15.53 3.96
CA MET A 50 23.79 16.84 3.95
C MET A 50 22.50 16.78 4.80
N PRO A 51 22.59 16.93 6.14
CA PRO A 51 21.45 16.72 7.04
C PRO A 51 20.18 17.55 6.70
N PRO A 52 20.24 18.87 6.46
CA PRO A 52 19.02 19.64 6.21
C PRO A 52 18.43 19.38 4.81
N ILE A 53 19.27 19.21 3.79
CA ILE A 53 18.80 18.93 2.42
C ILE A 53 18.25 17.50 2.34
N GLY A 54 18.93 16.55 2.98
CA GLY A 54 18.52 15.16 3.08
C GLY A 54 17.16 14.99 3.74
N LEU A 55 16.91 15.73 4.82
CA LEU A 55 15.62 15.71 5.52
C LEU A 55 14.48 16.27 4.64
N VAL A 56 14.74 17.35 3.89
CA VAL A 56 13.75 17.91 2.94
C VAL A 56 13.44 16.91 1.81
N ILE A 57 14.47 16.28 1.23
CA ILE A 57 14.29 15.27 0.19
C ILE A 57 13.50 14.08 0.73
N TYR A 58 13.85 13.59 1.92
CA TYR A 58 13.13 12.51 2.58
C TYR A 58 11.66 12.86 2.80
N ALA A 59 11.36 14.05 3.33
CA ALA A 59 9.99 14.49 3.55
C ALA A 59 9.19 14.57 2.24
N VAL A 60 9.79 15.08 1.15
CA VAL A 60 9.12 15.12 -0.17
C VAL A 60 8.85 13.71 -0.68
N LEU A 61 9.82 12.82 -0.58
CA LEU A 61 9.65 11.45 -1.03
C LEU A 61 8.56 10.71 -0.24
N MET A 62 8.59 10.82 1.08
CA MET A 62 7.67 10.13 1.98
C MET A 62 6.26 10.71 1.94
N PHE A 63 6.08 12.03 1.88
CA PHE A 63 4.75 12.66 1.97
C PHE A 63 4.15 13.06 0.62
N LEU A 64 4.93 13.03 -0.47
CA LEU A 64 4.44 13.36 -1.81
C LEU A 64 4.51 12.17 -2.76
N VAL A 65 5.70 11.56 -2.92
CA VAL A 65 5.92 10.54 -3.94
C VAL A 65 5.31 9.19 -3.54
N GLU A 66 5.55 8.76 -2.31
CA GLU A 66 5.07 7.47 -1.79
C GLU A 66 3.53 7.36 -1.77
N PRO A 67 2.76 8.35 -1.28
CA PRO A 67 1.31 8.29 -1.33
C PRO A 67 0.76 8.22 -2.75
N ILE A 68 1.36 8.93 -3.70
CA ILE A 68 0.96 8.87 -5.12
C ILE A 68 1.19 7.47 -5.67
N ALA A 69 2.36 6.88 -5.41
CA ALA A 69 2.69 5.54 -5.86
C ALA A 69 1.75 4.49 -5.26
N LEU A 70 1.52 4.56 -3.94
CA LEU A 70 0.61 3.66 -3.22
C LEU A 70 -0.84 3.80 -3.72
N GLY A 71 -1.31 5.03 -3.90
CA GLY A 71 -2.63 5.29 -4.49
C GLY A 71 -2.77 4.67 -5.88
N ALA A 72 -1.71 4.71 -6.70
CA ALA A 72 -1.73 4.19 -8.07
C ALA A 72 -1.79 2.69 -8.12
N VAL A 73 -0.96 2.05 -7.32
CA VAL A 73 -0.98 0.60 -7.19
C VAL A 73 -2.32 0.15 -6.63
N ASN A 74 -2.86 0.83 -5.62
CA ASN A 74 -4.15 0.45 -5.05
C ASN A 74 -5.31 0.54 -6.06
N ILE A 75 -5.40 1.61 -6.85
CA ILE A 75 -6.40 1.71 -7.93
C ILE A 75 -6.19 0.62 -8.98
N ALA A 76 -4.95 0.37 -9.40
CA ALA A 76 -4.66 -0.65 -10.39
C ALA A 76 -5.11 -2.04 -9.89
N LEU A 77 -4.81 -2.37 -8.63
CA LEU A 77 -5.25 -3.60 -7.98
C LEU A 77 -6.77 -3.69 -7.93
N ILE A 78 -7.45 -2.62 -7.54
CA ILE A 78 -8.92 -2.61 -7.47
C ILE A 78 -9.57 -2.83 -8.84
N ASN A 79 -9.05 -2.16 -9.87
CA ASN A 79 -9.52 -2.34 -11.24
C ASN A 79 -9.32 -3.78 -11.75
N VAL A 80 -8.19 -4.41 -11.40
CA VAL A 80 -7.87 -5.78 -11.82
C VAL A 80 -8.69 -6.81 -11.04
N LEU A 81 -8.73 -6.70 -9.71
CA LEU A 81 -9.33 -7.70 -8.81
C LEU A 81 -10.86 -7.61 -8.76
N PHE A 82 -11.41 -6.41 -8.85
CA PHE A 82 -12.86 -6.15 -8.69
C PHE A 82 -13.53 -5.63 -9.96
N GLY A 83 -12.78 -5.36 -11.04
CA GLY A 83 -13.35 -4.97 -12.33
C GLY A 83 -14.03 -3.60 -12.34
N THR A 84 -13.84 -2.78 -11.30
CA THR A 84 -14.42 -1.44 -11.22
C THR A 84 -13.71 -0.48 -12.18
N ARG A 85 -14.41 0.51 -12.74
CA ARG A 85 -13.82 1.56 -13.60
C ARG A 85 -14.13 2.94 -13.02
N GLY A 86 -13.15 3.86 -12.98
CA GLY A 86 -13.38 5.31 -12.87
C GLY A 86 -13.15 6.01 -11.52
N TRP A 87 -12.17 5.63 -10.71
CA TRP A 87 -11.97 6.23 -9.37
C TRP A 87 -10.70 7.08 -9.24
N GLN A 88 -10.65 8.26 -9.86
CA GLN A 88 -9.50 9.17 -9.72
C GLN A 88 -9.56 10.11 -8.50
N VAL A 89 -10.75 10.41 -7.94
CA VAL A 89 -10.90 11.50 -6.97
C VAL A 89 -10.45 11.12 -5.54
N ASN A 90 -10.57 9.86 -5.14
CA ASN A 90 -10.10 9.38 -3.82
C ASN A 90 -8.68 8.80 -3.85
N PHE A 91 -8.05 8.74 -5.02
CA PHE A 91 -6.69 8.22 -5.26
C PHE A 91 -5.67 8.74 -4.25
N TRP A 92 -5.62 10.07 -4.10
CA TRP A 92 -4.61 10.77 -3.30
C TRP A 92 -4.84 10.58 -1.80
N LEU A 93 -6.09 10.73 -1.35
CA LEU A 93 -6.50 10.50 0.04
C LEU A 93 -6.28 9.06 0.48
N ASN A 94 -6.47 8.10 -0.44
CA ASN A 94 -6.28 6.69 -0.16
C ASN A 94 -4.82 6.33 0.07
N GLY A 95 -3.92 6.76 -0.83
CA GLY A 95 -2.49 6.53 -0.67
C GLY A 95 -1.94 7.17 0.60
N ILE A 96 -2.35 8.40 0.91
CA ILE A 96 -1.95 9.09 2.16
C ILE A 96 -2.51 8.35 3.38
N PHE A 97 -3.77 7.92 3.34
CA PHE A 97 -4.39 7.21 4.46
C PHE A 97 -3.71 5.87 4.74
N LEU A 98 -3.44 5.08 3.69
CA LEU A 98 -2.72 3.80 3.82
C LEU A 98 -1.32 4.02 4.38
N LEU A 99 -0.60 5.03 3.87
CA LEU A 99 0.71 5.39 4.37
C LEU A 99 0.65 5.77 5.85
N LEU A 100 -0.24 6.66 6.25
CA LEU A 100 -0.37 7.12 7.63
C LEU A 100 -0.69 5.97 8.59
N VAL A 101 -1.58 5.06 8.21
CA VAL A 101 -1.89 3.87 9.01
C VAL A 101 -0.65 3.00 9.14
N PHE A 102 0.03 2.72 8.03
CA PHE A 102 1.24 1.91 8.01
C PHE A 102 2.36 2.51 8.87
N THR A 103 2.65 3.80 8.71
CA THR A 103 3.69 4.50 9.47
C THR A 103 3.34 4.58 10.94
N THR A 104 2.07 4.84 11.29
CA THR A 104 1.64 4.90 12.68
C THR A 104 1.81 3.54 13.35
N VAL A 105 1.40 2.46 12.69
CA VAL A 105 1.52 1.10 13.21
C VAL A 105 3.00 0.70 13.37
N ASN A 106 3.84 1.00 12.37
CA ASN A 106 5.28 0.77 12.44
C ASN A 106 5.92 1.54 13.60
N VAL A 107 5.66 2.84 13.74
CA VAL A 107 6.21 3.67 14.81
C VAL A 107 5.75 3.16 16.19
N VAL A 108 4.49 2.77 16.35
CA VAL A 108 4.00 2.20 17.61
C VAL A 108 4.71 0.88 17.93
N MET A 109 4.92 0.01 16.94
CA MET A 109 5.63 -1.25 17.14
C MET A 109 7.13 -1.04 17.46
N GLU A 110 7.80 -0.09 16.81
CA GLU A 110 9.19 0.27 17.10
C GLU A 110 9.32 0.89 18.50
N THR A 111 8.46 1.85 18.84
CA THR A 111 8.59 2.65 20.08
C THR A 111 8.05 1.94 21.32
N ALA A 112 6.87 1.33 21.24
CA ALA A 112 6.25 0.65 22.38
C ALA A 112 6.69 -0.83 22.46
N GLY A 113 6.87 -1.48 21.32
CA GLY A 113 7.26 -2.89 21.25
C GLY A 113 8.77 -3.11 21.27
N SER A 114 9.59 -2.08 21.03
CA SER A 114 11.05 -2.20 20.85
C SER A 114 11.43 -3.26 19.81
N LEU A 115 10.55 -3.47 18.82
CA LEU A 115 10.75 -4.47 17.77
C LEU A 115 11.67 -3.91 16.69
N SER A 116 12.57 -4.75 16.17
CA SER A 116 13.37 -4.37 15.02
C SER A 116 12.51 -4.37 13.74
N PHE A 117 12.92 -3.57 12.76
CA PHE A 117 12.24 -3.43 11.48
C PHE A 117 11.95 -4.78 10.80
N THR A 118 12.84 -5.76 10.91
CA THR A 118 12.64 -7.09 10.31
C THR A 118 11.41 -7.81 10.89
N TYR A 119 11.19 -7.73 12.20
CA TYR A 119 10.01 -8.36 12.81
C TYR A 119 8.73 -7.62 12.44
N ILE A 120 8.79 -6.29 12.40
CA ILE A 120 7.69 -5.43 12.00
C ILE A 120 7.27 -5.70 10.56
N ALA A 121 8.24 -5.81 9.64
CA ALA A 121 7.99 -6.16 8.25
C ALA A 121 7.26 -7.49 8.08
N VAL A 122 7.61 -8.51 8.88
CA VAL A 122 6.91 -9.81 8.85
C VAL A 122 5.48 -9.67 9.38
N ILE A 123 5.28 -8.90 10.46
CA ILE A 123 3.94 -8.63 11.02
C ILE A 123 3.08 -7.87 10.01
N ASP A 124 3.63 -6.85 9.35
CA ASP A 124 2.92 -6.08 8.34
C ASP A 124 2.47 -6.97 7.18
N ILE A 125 3.35 -7.85 6.69
CA ILE A 125 3.04 -8.75 5.58
C ILE A 125 2.07 -9.87 6.00
N VAL A 126 2.19 -10.44 7.19
CA VAL A 126 1.38 -11.61 7.58
C VAL A 126 0.06 -11.20 8.23
N ALA A 127 0.12 -10.29 9.21
CA ALA A 127 -1.02 -9.93 10.03
C ALA A 127 -1.81 -8.75 9.45
N LEU A 128 -1.13 -7.77 8.85
CA LEU A 128 -1.80 -6.55 8.37
C LEU A 128 -2.28 -6.63 6.92
N SER A 129 -1.87 -7.64 6.15
CA SER A 129 -2.35 -7.85 4.79
C SER A 129 -3.87 -7.81 4.69
N PHE A 130 -4.60 -8.57 5.52
CA PHE A 130 -6.07 -8.56 5.43
C PHE A 130 -6.69 -7.20 5.81
N PRO A 131 -6.32 -6.57 6.96
CA PRO A 131 -6.70 -5.20 7.28
C PRO A 131 -6.41 -4.19 6.16
N PHE A 132 -5.21 -4.21 5.58
CA PHE A 132 -4.85 -3.27 4.52
C PHE A 132 -5.65 -3.47 3.23
N GLY A 133 -5.98 -4.72 2.87
CA GLY A 133 -6.89 -4.98 1.75
C GLY A 133 -8.30 -4.44 1.99
N CYS A 134 -8.80 -4.58 3.22
CA CYS A 134 -10.09 -3.98 3.61
C CYS A 134 -10.05 -2.45 3.55
N LEU A 135 -8.99 -1.84 4.09
CA LEU A 135 -8.80 -0.39 4.11
C LEU A 135 -8.62 0.18 2.70
N GLY A 136 -7.80 -0.45 1.87
CA GLY A 136 -7.53 -0.03 0.49
C GLY A 136 -8.79 0.04 -0.37
N ARG A 137 -9.71 -0.91 -0.18
CA ARG A 137 -11.04 -0.90 -0.80
C ARG A 137 -12.00 0.10 -0.16
N PHE A 138 -11.97 0.26 1.17
CA PHE A 138 -12.85 1.19 1.89
C PHE A 138 -12.58 2.66 1.54
N SER A 139 -11.31 3.06 1.53
CA SER A 139 -10.86 4.41 1.18
C SER A 139 -11.20 4.82 -0.27
N ASN A 140 -11.36 3.84 -1.16
CA ASN A 140 -11.90 4.03 -2.52
C ASN A 140 -13.44 3.88 -2.61
N GLY A 141 -14.18 4.08 -1.49
CA GLY A 141 -15.64 4.24 -1.46
C GLY A 141 -16.47 2.95 -1.56
N GLY A 142 -15.87 1.79 -1.33
CA GLY A 142 -16.34 0.51 -1.85
C GLY A 142 -17.28 -0.37 -1.00
N TRP A 143 -17.87 0.08 0.13
CA TRP A 143 -18.89 -0.75 0.82
C TRP A 143 -20.25 -0.71 0.11
N LYS A 144 -20.57 0.39 -0.59
CA LYS A 144 -21.90 0.60 -1.20
C LYS A 144 -22.10 -0.05 -2.56
N LYS A 145 -21.08 -0.63 -3.20
CA LYS A 145 -21.21 -1.29 -4.52
C LYS A 145 -21.19 -2.82 -4.37
N PRO A 146 -22.19 -3.52 -4.96
CA PRO A 146 -22.34 -4.96 -4.78
C PRO A 146 -21.13 -5.73 -5.26
N ILE A 147 -20.82 -6.81 -4.54
CA ILE A 147 -19.85 -7.82 -4.92
C ILE A 147 -20.55 -8.66 -5.99
N ASN A 148 -20.30 -8.34 -7.26
CA ASN A 148 -20.70 -9.19 -8.37
C ASN A 148 -19.70 -10.33 -8.54
#